data_AF-A0A2U3EC67-F1
#
_entry.id   AF-A0A2U3EC67-F1
#
_cell.length_a   1.000
_cell.length_b   1.000
_cell.length_c   1.000
_cell.angle_alpha   90.00
_cell.angle_beta   90.00
_cell.angle_gamma   90.00
#
_symmetry.space_group_name_H-M   'P 1'
#
loop_
_entity.id
_entity.type
_entity.pdbx_description
1 polymer ?
#
loop_
_entity_poly.entity_id
_entity_poly.type
_entity_poly.pdbx_seq_one_letter_code
_entity_poly.pdbx_strand_id
1 'polypeptide(L)'
;MSGHPAILLRAEQKPLEHRSFSPAVIRSLVEAGYPVSVERSSTDPDYKRIFDDAEYAAAGAKLVPAGGWPTAAPGTLVLGLKEIPEEDFALTNDHISFAHCYKNQGGWEKVLGRFPRGGSVLYDLEFLVDEQGRRVSAFGYHAGFTGAALGVKALSWQLGHKGPGAEKLPSVASFTDGRGYYRNEDELVEQIRGDVAAAEKALGRKPTAFVLGALGRCGKGACDLFLKAGIPEENITRWDLAETKDRDGPYEEIAQHDIFLNAIYLSKPIPPFVNNDLLSKAGRKLAVVVDVSCDTTNPHNPIPIYSINTTFDDPTVPVEVTADQNTGAAPLTVISIDHLPSMLPREASEAFSDGLKESLLQLKDRKTARVWADAETLFNEKVALLPEALRKKEKEQKRLWALDSRSQSRMRLCARIDGQCRRKQNKDEEGAYKRNRKSTLGKLVCSGPASSAMEESMSGHDTSQELSSSMTQPATPCKRQSTEGPASNAWCPDDALWLYERLLYTHGVSIGTLARQMDVGAGSRPTHRQVAVGRLLAAQAPTPGRVGLTVIGSQSAPCSPRGSSSERRIASHLIRLASLVRQCVGDSRRPDAEARSM
;
A
#
# COMPACT_ATOMS: atom_id res chain seq x y z
N MET A 1 2.73 -38.52 -13.50
CA MET A 1 2.44 -37.22 -12.84
C MET A 1 1.05 -36.79 -13.29
N SER A 2 0.37 -35.91 -12.55
CA SER A 2 -0.89 -35.31 -13.01
C SER A 2 -0.66 -34.48 -14.28
N GLY A 3 -1.63 -34.49 -15.21
CA GLY A 3 -1.66 -33.51 -16.31
C GLY A 3 -2.03 -32.10 -15.83
N HIS A 4 -2.67 -32.00 -14.66
CA HIS A 4 -3.01 -30.74 -14.00
C HIS A 4 -1.79 -30.11 -13.30
N PRO A 5 -1.62 -28.79 -13.37
CA PRO A 5 -0.63 -28.06 -12.57
C PRO A 5 -0.96 -28.15 -11.08
N ALA A 6 0.07 -28.08 -10.23
CA ALA A 6 -0.13 -27.93 -8.79
C ALA A 6 -0.71 -26.54 -8.47
N ILE A 7 -1.57 -26.46 -7.46
CA ILE A 7 -2.14 -25.20 -6.96
C ILE A 7 -1.74 -25.04 -5.49
N LEU A 8 -1.30 -23.85 -5.10
CA LEU A 8 -1.09 -23.46 -3.72
C LEU A 8 -1.98 -22.27 -3.37
N LEU A 9 -2.99 -22.49 -2.53
CA LEU A 9 -3.73 -21.40 -1.90
C LEU A 9 -2.85 -20.81 -0.78
N ARG A 10 -2.31 -19.60 -0.97
CA ARG A 10 -1.51 -18.91 0.04
C ARG A 10 -2.39 -18.36 1.17
N ALA A 11 -1.79 -18.12 2.34
CA ALA A 11 -2.43 -17.33 3.38
C ALA A 11 -2.52 -15.85 2.96
N GLU A 12 -3.54 -15.12 3.43
CA GLU A 12 -3.62 -13.67 3.23
C GLU A 12 -2.67 -12.94 4.17
N GLN A 13 -2.00 -11.91 3.65
CA GLN A 13 -0.99 -11.11 4.35
C GLN A 13 -1.43 -9.64 4.52
N LYS A 14 -2.70 -9.35 4.22
CA LYS A 14 -3.34 -8.06 4.45
C LYS A 14 -4.13 -8.13 5.77
N PRO A 15 -3.92 -7.21 6.73
CA PRO A 15 -4.72 -7.15 7.95
C PRO A 15 -6.21 -7.08 7.65
N LEU A 16 -7.01 -7.78 8.46
CA LEU A 16 -8.47 -7.89 8.39
C LEU A 16 -9.01 -8.49 7.08
N GLU A 17 -8.16 -9.12 6.26
CA GLU A 17 -8.61 -9.88 5.08
C GLU A 17 -8.91 -11.33 5.44
N HIS A 18 -10.05 -11.54 6.11
CA HIS A 18 -10.50 -12.86 6.55
C HIS A 18 -11.04 -13.76 5.41
N ARG A 19 -11.24 -13.21 4.21
CA ARG A 19 -11.76 -13.93 3.02
C ARG A 19 -10.70 -14.83 2.38
N SER A 20 -11.14 -15.85 1.64
CA SER A 20 -10.26 -16.72 0.84
C SER A 20 -11.04 -17.49 -0.23
N PHE A 21 -10.40 -18.46 -0.90
CA PHE A 21 -11.11 -19.41 -1.75
C PHE A 21 -11.78 -20.49 -0.89
N SER A 22 -13.05 -20.79 -1.14
CA SER A 22 -13.86 -21.64 -0.26
C SER A 22 -13.44 -23.12 -0.30
N PRO A 23 -13.59 -23.87 0.80
CA PRO A 23 -13.37 -25.32 0.82
C PRO A 23 -14.16 -26.08 -0.27
N ALA A 24 -15.33 -25.57 -0.69
CA ALA A 24 -16.14 -26.16 -1.75
C ALA A 24 -15.52 -26.03 -3.15
N VAL A 25 -14.90 -24.89 -3.51
CA VAL A 25 -14.19 -24.76 -4.79
C VAL A 25 -12.86 -25.51 -4.77
N ILE A 26 -12.20 -25.56 -3.60
CA ILE A 26 -10.99 -26.37 -3.42
C ILE A 26 -11.29 -27.86 -3.57
N ARG A 27 -12.41 -28.36 -3.01
CA ARG A 27 -12.92 -29.72 -3.26
C ARG A 27 -13.10 -29.98 -4.76
N SER A 28 -13.78 -29.06 -5.46
CA SER A 28 -14.03 -29.17 -6.91
C SER A 28 -12.73 -29.30 -7.71
N LEU A 29 -11.67 -28.59 -7.33
CA LEU A 29 -10.34 -28.68 -7.94
C LEU A 29 -9.62 -30.00 -7.63
N VAL A 30 -9.68 -30.48 -6.38
CA VAL A 30 -9.11 -31.78 -5.98
C VAL A 30 -9.81 -32.92 -6.73
N GLU A 31 -11.14 -32.89 -6.82
CA GLU A 31 -11.95 -33.90 -7.52
C GLU A 31 -11.73 -33.88 -9.03
N ALA A 32 -11.47 -32.71 -9.62
CA ALA A 32 -11.01 -32.59 -11.01
C ALA A 32 -9.56 -33.08 -11.24
N GLY A 33 -8.81 -33.41 -10.18
CA GLY A 33 -7.47 -33.99 -10.25
C GLY A 33 -6.31 -33.00 -10.22
N TYR A 34 -6.54 -31.76 -9.74
CA TYR A 34 -5.46 -30.81 -9.45
C TYR A 34 -4.77 -31.16 -8.12
N PRO A 35 -3.42 -31.20 -8.04
CA PRO A 35 -2.71 -31.30 -6.77
C PRO A 35 -2.81 -29.98 -5.98
N VAL A 36 -3.82 -29.85 -5.12
CA VAL A 36 -4.05 -28.65 -4.32
C VAL A 36 -3.36 -28.74 -2.95
N SER A 37 -2.56 -27.73 -2.62
CA SER A 37 -2.07 -27.44 -1.28
C SER A 37 -2.68 -26.14 -0.76
N VAL A 38 -2.85 -26.03 0.56
CA VAL A 38 -3.41 -24.85 1.23
C VAL A 38 -2.50 -24.47 2.39
N GLU A 39 -2.07 -23.21 2.43
CA GLU A 39 -1.35 -22.67 3.58
C GLU A 39 -2.28 -22.61 4.81
N ARG A 40 -1.76 -23.05 5.96
CA ARG A 40 -2.47 -22.98 7.24
C ARG A 40 -2.87 -21.53 7.57
N SER A 41 -4.05 -21.34 8.16
CA SER A 41 -4.44 -20.01 8.67
C SER A 41 -3.45 -19.52 9.72
N SER A 42 -3.27 -18.20 9.81
CA SER A 42 -2.63 -17.59 10.98
C SER A 42 -3.43 -17.88 12.25
N THR A 43 -2.73 -17.92 13.39
CA THR A 43 -3.31 -17.87 14.74
C THR A 43 -3.50 -16.43 15.23
N ASP A 44 -2.88 -15.46 14.57
CA ASP A 44 -3.09 -14.03 14.79
C ASP A 44 -4.49 -13.64 14.27
N PRO A 45 -5.38 -13.05 15.09
CA PRO A 45 -6.72 -12.62 14.67
C PRO A 45 -6.72 -11.77 13.40
N ASP A 46 -5.77 -10.83 13.28
CA ASP A 46 -5.73 -9.84 12.19
C ASP A 46 -5.45 -10.50 10.82
N TYR A 47 -4.90 -11.72 10.82
CA TYR A 47 -4.59 -12.52 9.63
C TYR A 47 -5.30 -13.88 9.65
N LYS A 48 -6.31 -14.07 10.52
CA LYS A 48 -7.05 -15.32 10.61
C LYS A 48 -8.06 -15.42 9.47
N ARG A 49 -8.02 -16.50 8.70
CA ARG A 49 -9.00 -16.82 7.65
C ARG A 49 -10.32 -17.32 8.27
N ILE A 50 -11.45 -16.98 7.65
CA ILE A 50 -12.80 -17.39 8.11
C ILE A 50 -13.08 -18.91 7.99
N PHE A 51 -12.29 -19.60 7.16
CA PHE A 51 -12.36 -21.05 6.96
C PHE A 51 -11.27 -21.77 7.74
N ASP A 52 -11.66 -22.70 8.61
CA ASP A 52 -10.73 -23.48 9.41
C ASP A 52 -9.94 -24.46 8.54
N ASP A 53 -8.67 -24.74 8.91
CA ASP A 53 -7.80 -25.70 8.23
C ASP A 53 -8.44 -27.09 8.04
N ALA A 54 -9.32 -27.49 8.97
CA ALA A 54 -10.05 -28.75 8.91
C ALA A 54 -11.01 -28.84 7.71
N GLU A 55 -11.60 -27.73 7.28
CA GLU A 55 -12.51 -27.70 6.13
C GLU A 55 -11.75 -28.01 4.82
N TYR A 56 -10.53 -27.47 4.66
CA TYR A 56 -9.67 -27.76 3.51
C TYR A 56 -9.09 -29.17 3.53
N ALA A 57 -8.76 -29.71 4.70
CA ALA A 57 -8.37 -31.11 4.84
C ALA A 57 -9.53 -32.05 4.45
N ALA A 58 -10.76 -31.74 4.87
CA ALA A 58 -11.97 -32.47 4.49
C ALA A 58 -12.34 -32.29 3.00
N ALA A 59 -11.89 -31.20 2.37
CA ALA A 59 -11.93 -30.98 0.91
C ALA A 59 -10.83 -31.74 0.13
N GLY A 60 -9.97 -32.50 0.82
CA GLY A 60 -8.91 -33.31 0.22
C GLY A 60 -7.63 -32.54 -0.13
N ALA A 61 -7.50 -31.27 0.26
CA ALA A 61 -6.30 -30.48 0.00
C ALA A 61 -5.21 -30.71 1.04
N LYS A 62 -3.95 -30.61 0.61
CA LYS A 62 -2.79 -30.78 1.48
C LYS A 62 -2.49 -29.50 2.26
N LEU A 63 -2.68 -29.53 3.58
CA LEU A 63 -2.25 -28.44 4.46
C LEU A 63 -0.71 -28.34 4.50
N VAL A 64 -0.19 -27.11 4.36
CA VAL A 64 1.25 -26.78 4.41
C VAL A 64 1.50 -25.53 5.28
N PRO A 65 2.71 -25.32 5.83
CA PRO A 65 3.03 -24.10 6.58
C PRO A 65 2.80 -22.83 5.76
N ALA A 66 2.37 -21.75 6.43
CA ALA A 66 2.15 -20.45 5.81
C ALA A 66 3.46 -19.76 5.39
N GLY A 67 3.39 -18.88 4.37
CA GLY A 67 4.55 -18.18 3.85
C GLY A 67 5.52 -19.05 3.04
N GLY A 68 5.11 -20.26 2.64
CA GLY A 68 5.87 -21.14 1.76
C GLY A 68 5.82 -20.69 0.29
N TRP A 69 4.77 -19.97 -0.10
CA TRP A 69 4.49 -19.58 -1.49
C TRP A 69 5.66 -18.92 -2.26
N PRO A 70 6.55 -18.07 -1.69
CA PRO A 70 7.68 -17.49 -2.43
C PRO A 70 8.71 -18.53 -2.90
N THR A 71 8.69 -19.72 -2.31
CA THR A 71 9.62 -20.83 -2.60
C THR A 71 8.90 -22.10 -3.10
N ALA A 72 7.62 -21.97 -3.48
CA ALA A 72 6.84 -23.07 -4.03
C ALA A 72 7.47 -23.66 -5.30
N ALA A 73 7.27 -24.97 -5.51
CA ALA A 73 7.92 -25.70 -6.60
C ALA A 73 7.62 -25.08 -7.98
N PRO A 74 8.61 -24.97 -8.90
CA PRO A 74 8.42 -24.31 -10.19
C PRO A 74 7.24 -24.87 -10.99
N GLY A 75 6.35 -23.99 -11.44
CA GLY A 75 5.13 -24.35 -12.15
C GLY A 75 3.91 -24.61 -11.26
N THR A 76 4.02 -24.37 -9.94
CA THR A 76 2.86 -24.25 -9.04
C THR A 76 2.12 -22.95 -9.36
N LEU A 77 0.79 -22.98 -9.42
CA LEU A 77 -0.05 -21.79 -9.48
C LEU A 77 -0.28 -21.26 -8.07
N VAL A 78 0.14 -20.03 -7.78
CA VAL A 78 -0.09 -19.38 -6.48
C VAL A 78 -1.44 -18.67 -6.52
N LEU A 79 -2.42 -19.28 -5.87
CA LEU A 79 -3.78 -18.76 -5.73
C LEU A 79 -3.88 -17.96 -4.43
N GLY A 80 -4.41 -16.75 -4.49
CA GLY A 80 -4.68 -15.91 -3.32
C GLY A 80 -5.69 -14.84 -3.66
N LEU A 81 -6.27 -14.19 -2.66
CA LEU A 81 -7.27 -13.16 -2.91
C LEU A 81 -6.62 -11.80 -3.17
N LYS A 82 -5.89 -11.25 -2.20
CA LYS A 82 -5.43 -9.85 -2.24
C LYS A 82 -4.02 -9.65 -2.81
N GLU A 83 -3.57 -8.41 -2.75
CA GLU A 83 -2.19 -8.02 -3.02
C GLU A 83 -1.20 -8.78 -2.12
N ILE A 84 0.01 -9.02 -2.63
CA ILE A 84 1.13 -9.59 -1.88
C ILE A 84 2.02 -8.47 -1.33
N PRO A 85 2.78 -8.68 -0.23
CA PRO A 85 3.67 -7.67 0.34
C PRO A 85 4.62 -7.07 -0.68
N GLU A 86 4.85 -5.76 -0.56
CA GLU A 86 5.54 -4.91 -1.54
C GLU A 86 7.08 -5.04 -1.51
N GLU A 87 7.56 -6.27 -1.56
CA GLU A 87 8.99 -6.63 -1.56
C GLU A 87 9.61 -6.56 -2.98
N ASP A 88 10.93 -6.44 -3.07
CA ASP A 88 11.67 -6.33 -4.34
C ASP A 88 12.05 -7.71 -4.96
N PHE A 89 11.60 -8.83 -4.40
CA PHE A 89 11.96 -10.14 -4.96
C PHE A 89 11.14 -10.49 -6.21
N ALA A 90 11.81 -11.09 -7.19
CA ALA A 90 11.24 -11.54 -8.45
C ALA A 90 10.33 -12.77 -8.29
N LEU A 91 9.16 -12.76 -8.91
CA LEU A 91 8.12 -13.79 -8.76
C LEU A 91 8.27 -14.87 -9.84
N THR A 92 8.57 -16.10 -9.43
CA THR A 92 9.01 -17.19 -10.31
C THR A 92 7.92 -18.17 -10.73
N ASN A 93 6.76 -18.13 -10.06
CA ASN A 93 5.56 -18.93 -10.34
C ASN A 93 4.43 -18.02 -10.81
N ASP A 94 3.47 -18.56 -11.56
CA ASP A 94 2.28 -17.80 -11.99
C ASP A 94 1.35 -17.53 -10.78
N HIS A 95 0.78 -16.33 -10.70
CA HIS A 95 -0.17 -15.94 -9.65
C HIS A 95 -1.58 -15.72 -10.18
N ILE A 96 -2.57 -16.02 -9.33
CA ILE A 96 -3.98 -15.69 -9.53
C ILE A 96 -4.42 -14.92 -8.27
N SER A 97 -4.61 -13.61 -8.39
CA SER A 97 -4.95 -12.70 -7.27
C SER A 97 -5.41 -11.32 -7.76
N PHE A 98 -6.08 -10.54 -6.91
CA PHE A 98 -6.20 -9.09 -7.11
C PHE A 98 -4.86 -8.43 -6.78
N ALA A 99 -4.08 -8.03 -7.78
CA ALA A 99 -2.80 -7.34 -7.54
C ALA A 99 -2.94 -5.81 -7.57
N HIS A 100 -4.08 -5.30 -8.04
CA HIS A 100 -4.42 -3.86 -8.06
C HIS A 100 -3.30 -2.98 -8.65
N CYS A 101 -2.72 -3.41 -9.79
CA CYS A 101 -1.59 -2.71 -10.45
C CYS A 101 -1.86 -2.32 -11.92
N TYR A 102 -3.08 -2.51 -12.43
CA TYR A 102 -3.43 -2.25 -13.85
C TYR A 102 -4.10 -0.89 -14.11
N LYS A 103 -4.36 -0.08 -13.08
CA LYS A 103 -5.08 1.21 -13.13
C LYS A 103 -4.20 2.38 -12.64
N ASN A 104 -2.88 2.26 -12.80
CA ASN A 104 -1.87 3.26 -12.40
C ASN A 104 -1.88 3.63 -10.90
N GLN A 105 -2.22 2.67 -10.03
CA GLN A 105 -2.17 2.83 -8.57
C GLN A 105 -0.76 3.19 -8.07
N GLY A 106 -0.65 3.79 -6.87
CA GLY A 106 0.65 3.97 -6.22
C GLY A 106 1.43 2.66 -6.15
N GLY A 107 2.72 2.68 -6.51
CA GLY A 107 3.58 1.50 -6.51
C GLY A 107 3.37 0.49 -7.65
N TRP A 108 2.43 0.70 -8.59
CA TRP A 108 2.04 -0.31 -9.59
C TRP A 108 3.21 -0.90 -10.40
N GLU A 109 4.19 -0.08 -10.78
CA GLU A 109 5.36 -0.52 -11.55
C GLU A 109 6.23 -1.53 -10.78
N LYS A 110 6.39 -1.29 -9.47
CA LYS A 110 7.17 -2.13 -8.56
C LYS A 110 6.46 -3.46 -8.32
N VAL A 111 5.14 -3.46 -8.14
CA VAL A 111 4.33 -4.68 -8.02
C VAL A 111 4.38 -5.49 -9.31
N LEU A 112 4.04 -4.88 -10.45
CA LEU A 112 3.95 -5.59 -11.72
C LEU A 112 5.32 -6.05 -12.26
N GLY A 113 6.38 -5.27 -12.05
CA GLY A 113 7.74 -5.59 -12.54
C GLY A 113 8.33 -6.88 -11.95
N ARG A 114 7.84 -7.37 -10.80
CA ARG A 114 8.32 -8.61 -10.19
C ARG A 114 8.02 -9.87 -11.02
N PHE A 115 6.89 -9.89 -11.72
CA PHE A 115 6.45 -11.03 -12.54
C PHE A 115 7.35 -11.27 -13.76
N PRO A 116 7.58 -10.31 -14.69
CA PRO A 116 8.50 -10.51 -15.81
C PRO A 116 9.96 -10.67 -15.35
N ARG A 117 10.37 -10.09 -14.22
CA ARG A 117 11.70 -10.32 -13.62
C ARG A 117 11.95 -11.77 -13.22
N GLY A 118 10.97 -12.45 -12.62
CA GLY A 118 11.07 -13.88 -12.32
C GLY A 118 10.70 -14.75 -13.52
N GLY A 119 9.89 -14.20 -14.42
CA GLY A 119 9.49 -14.79 -15.69
C GLY A 119 8.17 -15.56 -15.65
N SER A 120 7.24 -15.11 -14.81
CA SER A 120 5.89 -15.64 -14.57
C SER A 120 4.79 -14.69 -15.08
N VAL A 121 3.54 -15.15 -14.99
CA VAL A 121 2.32 -14.39 -15.35
C VAL A 121 1.49 -14.05 -14.10
N LEU A 122 0.90 -12.86 -14.09
CA LEU A 122 -0.20 -12.50 -13.19
C LEU A 122 -1.53 -12.62 -13.93
N TYR A 123 -2.41 -13.50 -13.47
CA TYR A 123 -3.81 -13.58 -13.90
C TYR A 123 -4.68 -12.79 -12.91
N ASP A 124 -4.85 -11.49 -13.14
CA ASP A 124 -5.52 -10.60 -12.16
C ASP A 124 -7.04 -10.83 -12.09
N LEU A 125 -7.53 -11.14 -10.89
CA LEU A 125 -8.94 -11.46 -10.59
C LEU A 125 -9.92 -10.30 -10.84
N GLU A 126 -9.44 -9.07 -10.98
CA GLU A 126 -10.26 -7.91 -11.33
C GLU A 126 -10.70 -7.92 -12.80
N PHE A 127 -9.97 -8.61 -13.69
CA PHE A 127 -10.13 -8.52 -15.14
C PHE A 127 -10.57 -9.81 -15.84
N LEU A 128 -10.85 -10.89 -15.09
CA LEU A 128 -11.44 -12.12 -15.65
C LEU A 128 -12.89 -11.86 -16.11
N VAL A 129 -13.15 -11.96 -17.41
CA VAL A 129 -14.44 -11.64 -18.05
C VAL A 129 -14.98 -12.78 -18.92
N ASP A 130 -16.32 -12.87 -19.00
CA ASP A 130 -17.02 -13.77 -19.90
C ASP A 130 -16.97 -13.28 -21.37
N GLU A 131 -17.68 -13.97 -22.26
CA GLU A 131 -17.73 -13.64 -23.70
C GLU A 131 -18.50 -12.36 -24.00
N GLN A 132 -19.27 -11.85 -23.04
CA GLN A 132 -20.00 -10.58 -23.11
C GLN A 132 -19.25 -9.45 -22.38
N GLY A 133 -18.00 -9.67 -21.98
CA GLY A 133 -17.16 -8.69 -21.27
C GLY A 133 -17.56 -8.45 -19.81
N ARG A 134 -18.47 -9.26 -19.25
CA ARG A 134 -18.92 -9.13 -17.85
C ARG A 134 -17.94 -9.86 -16.95
N ARG A 135 -17.56 -9.24 -15.82
CA ARG A 135 -16.67 -9.87 -14.83
C ARG A 135 -17.26 -11.17 -14.28
N VAL A 136 -16.55 -12.28 -14.52
CA VAL A 136 -16.90 -13.66 -14.14
C VAL A 136 -17.31 -13.73 -12.68
N SER A 137 -16.49 -13.19 -11.78
CA SER A 137 -16.81 -13.08 -10.35
C SER A 137 -16.41 -11.73 -9.77
N ALA A 138 -17.19 -11.27 -8.79
CA ALA A 138 -16.94 -10.07 -7.99
C ALA A 138 -17.84 -10.07 -6.74
N PHE A 139 -17.34 -9.50 -5.63
CA PHE A 139 -18.03 -9.43 -4.33
C PHE A 139 -19.27 -8.51 -4.26
N GLY A 140 -19.79 -8.04 -5.41
CA GLY A 140 -20.76 -6.95 -5.47
C GLY A 140 -22.00 -7.15 -4.60
N TYR A 141 -22.57 -8.36 -4.58
CA TYR A 141 -23.74 -8.69 -3.75
C TYR A 141 -23.48 -8.44 -2.27
N HIS A 142 -22.43 -9.06 -1.73
CA HIS A 142 -22.08 -8.92 -0.31
C HIS A 142 -21.61 -7.51 0.06
N ALA A 143 -21.08 -6.73 -0.89
CA ALA A 143 -20.78 -5.30 -0.67
C ALA A 143 -22.07 -4.50 -0.39
N GLY A 144 -23.12 -4.72 -1.19
CA GLY A 144 -24.42 -4.09 -0.97
C GLY A 144 -25.12 -4.59 0.30
N PHE A 145 -25.07 -5.89 0.55
CA PHE A 145 -25.66 -6.53 1.73
C PHE A 145 -25.06 -5.98 3.05
N THR A 146 -23.72 -5.95 3.14
CA THR A 146 -23.01 -5.41 4.31
C THR A 146 -23.07 -3.88 4.39
N GLY A 147 -23.08 -3.18 3.26
CA GLY A 147 -23.29 -1.73 3.20
C GLY A 147 -24.67 -1.32 3.73
N ALA A 148 -25.73 -2.00 3.30
CA ALA A 148 -27.08 -1.80 3.81
C ALA A 148 -27.17 -2.07 5.32
N ALA A 149 -26.44 -3.06 5.83
CA ALA A 149 -26.40 -3.40 7.25
C ALA A 149 -25.80 -2.26 8.09
N LEU A 150 -24.64 -1.75 7.70
CA LEU A 150 -24.06 -0.56 8.34
C LEU A 150 -24.97 0.67 8.17
N GLY A 151 -25.69 0.77 7.05
CA GLY A 151 -26.71 1.80 6.81
C GLY A 151 -27.82 1.81 7.88
N VAL A 152 -28.48 0.66 8.10
CA VAL A 152 -29.49 0.49 9.16
C VAL A 152 -28.89 0.75 10.54
N LYS A 153 -27.69 0.23 10.78
CA LYS A 153 -27.02 0.31 12.08
C LYS A 153 -26.60 1.72 12.46
N ALA A 154 -26.09 2.51 11.51
CA ALA A 154 -25.82 3.93 11.69
C ALA A 154 -27.10 4.73 11.93
N LEU A 155 -28.21 4.38 11.27
CA LEU A 155 -29.51 5.02 11.51
C LEU A 155 -30.02 4.72 12.94
N SER A 156 -30.06 3.45 13.33
CA SER A 156 -30.41 2.99 14.68
C SER A 156 -29.57 3.69 15.76
N TRP A 157 -28.25 3.71 15.58
CA TRP A 157 -27.32 4.35 16.51
C TRP A 157 -27.58 5.85 16.68
N GLN A 158 -27.67 6.61 15.58
CA GLN A 158 -27.94 8.06 15.61
C GLN A 158 -29.33 8.39 16.16
N LEU A 159 -30.30 7.49 16.01
CA LEU A 159 -31.64 7.66 16.59
C LEU A 159 -31.67 7.43 18.10
N GLY A 160 -30.81 6.57 18.63
CA GLY A 160 -30.63 6.34 20.07
C GLY A 160 -29.77 7.40 20.76
N HIS A 161 -28.69 7.87 20.12
CA HIS A 161 -27.66 8.71 20.74
C HIS A 161 -27.78 10.19 20.32
N LYS A 162 -28.94 10.80 20.57
CA LYS A 162 -29.21 12.21 20.22
C LYS A 162 -28.77 13.18 21.34
N GLY A 163 -28.15 14.30 20.95
CA GLY A 163 -27.92 15.45 21.84
C GLY A 163 -26.49 16.02 21.80
N PRO A 164 -26.17 16.99 22.67
CA PRO A 164 -24.81 17.49 22.83
C PRO A 164 -23.88 16.36 23.29
N GLY A 165 -22.82 16.08 22.53
CA GLY A 165 -21.93 14.95 22.79
C GLY A 165 -22.39 13.62 22.17
N ALA A 166 -23.33 13.62 21.23
CA ALA A 166 -23.68 12.46 20.42
C ALA A 166 -22.45 11.79 19.81
N GLU A 167 -22.25 10.50 20.10
CA GLU A 167 -21.11 9.72 19.62
C GLU A 167 -21.35 9.18 18.19
N LYS A 168 -20.26 9.07 17.41
CA LYS A 168 -20.26 8.34 16.13
C LYS A 168 -20.69 6.88 16.34
N LEU A 169 -21.09 6.20 15.25
CA LEU A 169 -21.18 4.74 15.28
C LEU A 169 -19.79 4.17 15.63
N PRO A 170 -19.63 3.37 16.69
CA PRO A 170 -18.33 2.80 17.08
C PRO A 170 -17.88 1.72 16.07
N SER A 171 -16.64 1.26 16.21
CA SER A 171 -16.04 0.25 15.34
C SER A 171 -16.89 -1.02 15.20
N VAL A 172 -16.79 -1.71 14.06
CA VAL A 172 -17.47 -2.98 13.81
C VAL A 172 -17.09 -4.03 14.86
N ALA A 173 -15.84 -4.00 15.34
CA ALA A 173 -15.39 -4.82 16.46
C ALA A 173 -16.24 -4.63 17.73
N SER A 174 -16.69 -3.41 18.02
CA SER A 174 -17.53 -3.08 19.20
C SER A 174 -18.90 -3.76 19.21
N PHE A 175 -19.36 -4.29 18.07
CA PHE A 175 -20.64 -5.01 17.95
C PHE A 175 -20.52 -6.39 17.26
N THR A 176 -19.30 -6.93 17.19
CA THR A 176 -19.00 -8.28 16.69
C THR A 176 -18.09 -9.04 17.68
N ASP A 177 -18.29 -8.82 18.98
CA ASP A 177 -17.48 -9.37 20.09
C ASP A 177 -15.96 -9.22 19.90
N GLY A 178 -15.52 -8.07 19.35
CA GLY A 178 -14.11 -7.79 19.06
C GLY A 178 -13.58 -8.31 17.72
N ARG A 179 -14.39 -8.98 16.89
CA ARG A 179 -13.92 -9.60 15.62
C ARG A 179 -13.66 -8.60 14.49
N GLY A 180 -14.50 -7.57 14.35
CA GLY A 180 -14.54 -6.72 13.15
C GLY A 180 -15.36 -7.32 11.99
N TYR A 181 -15.91 -8.52 12.15
CA TYR A 181 -16.71 -9.23 11.15
C TYR A 181 -17.72 -10.20 11.78
N TYR A 182 -18.75 -10.55 11.01
CA TYR A 182 -19.78 -11.52 11.36
C TYR A 182 -19.38 -12.92 10.88
N ARG A 183 -19.70 -13.97 11.65
CA ARG A 183 -19.30 -15.35 11.30
C ARG A 183 -20.15 -15.95 10.17
N ASN A 184 -21.39 -15.50 10.02
CA ASN A 184 -22.35 -15.93 9.02
C ASN A 184 -23.48 -14.90 8.82
N GLU A 185 -24.34 -15.11 7.83
CA GLU A 185 -25.44 -14.20 7.47
C GLU A 185 -26.49 -14.09 8.58
N ASP A 186 -26.81 -15.19 9.28
CA ASP A 186 -27.81 -15.21 10.36
C ASP A 186 -27.43 -14.29 11.53
N GLU A 187 -26.17 -14.30 11.95
CA GLU A 187 -25.63 -13.41 12.99
C GLU A 187 -25.76 -11.93 12.62
N LEU A 188 -25.53 -11.62 11.34
CA LEU A 188 -25.67 -10.27 10.79
C LEU A 188 -27.15 -9.85 10.74
N VAL A 189 -27.99 -10.67 10.12
CA VAL A 189 -29.41 -10.36 9.90
C VAL A 189 -30.16 -10.22 11.23
N GLU A 190 -29.92 -11.10 12.21
CA GLU A 190 -30.62 -11.03 13.50
C GLU A 190 -30.21 -9.81 14.32
N GLN A 191 -28.93 -9.39 14.28
CA GLN A 191 -28.51 -8.13 14.90
C GLN A 191 -29.21 -6.93 14.23
N ILE A 192 -29.23 -6.89 12.89
CA ILE A 192 -29.82 -5.79 12.14
C ILE A 192 -31.36 -5.74 12.27
N ARG A 193 -32.05 -6.86 12.51
CA ARG A 193 -33.48 -6.84 12.92
C ARG A 193 -33.70 -6.09 14.22
N GLY A 194 -32.79 -6.25 15.19
CA GLY A 194 -32.79 -5.48 16.43
C GLY A 194 -32.63 -3.97 16.16
N ASP A 195 -31.72 -3.59 15.28
CA ASP A 195 -31.53 -2.21 14.85
C ASP A 195 -32.73 -1.63 14.08
N VAL A 196 -33.39 -2.42 13.21
CA VAL A 196 -34.66 -2.01 12.56
C VAL A 196 -35.75 -1.75 13.59
N ALA A 197 -35.92 -2.62 14.59
CA ALA A 197 -36.92 -2.45 15.65
C ALA A 197 -36.62 -1.25 16.56
N ALA A 198 -35.34 -0.98 16.84
CA ALA A 198 -34.91 0.20 17.59
C ALA A 198 -35.17 1.50 16.81
N ALA A 199 -34.81 1.53 15.52
CA ALA A 199 -35.10 2.65 14.63
C ALA A 199 -36.61 2.88 14.44
N GLU A 200 -37.39 1.81 14.28
CA GLU A 200 -38.85 1.86 14.17
C GLU A 200 -39.51 2.50 15.41
N LYS A 201 -39.08 2.09 16.60
CA LYS A 201 -39.52 2.68 17.88
C LYS A 201 -39.15 4.17 17.99
N ALA A 202 -38.00 4.58 17.45
CA ALA A 202 -37.51 5.96 17.52
C ALA A 202 -38.08 6.89 16.42
N LEU A 203 -38.57 6.33 15.31
CA LEU A 203 -39.22 7.05 14.20
C LEU A 203 -40.75 7.05 14.28
N GLY A 204 -41.35 6.12 15.04
CA GLY A 204 -42.81 5.88 15.05
C GLY A 204 -43.34 5.18 13.79
N ARG A 205 -42.44 4.67 12.94
CA ARG A 205 -42.68 3.95 11.68
C ARG A 205 -41.41 3.18 11.31
N LYS A 206 -41.51 2.17 10.45
CA LYS A 206 -40.31 1.51 9.91
C LYS A 206 -39.41 2.48 9.12
N PRO A 207 -38.08 2.28 9.12
CA PRO A 207 -37.16 2.99 8.24
C PRO A 207 -37.50 2.84 6.76
N THR A 208 -37.06 3.82 5.96
CA THR A 208 -37.18 3.86 4.49
C THR A 208 -35.79 3.93 3.86
N ALA A 209 -35.60 3.20 2.77
CA ALA A 209 -34.31 3.07 2.09
C ALA A 209 -34.44 3.36 0.59
N PHE A 210 -33.49 4.13 0.04
CA PHE A 210 -33.36 4.37 -1.39
C PHE A 210 -32.11 3.64 -1.90
N VAL A 211 -32.28 2.77 -2.91
CA VAL A 211 -31.18 2.02 -3.53
C VAL A 211 -31.04 2.44 -4.99
N LEU A 212 -29.90 3.05 -5.32
CA LEU A 212 -29.56 3.46 -6.68
C LEU A 212 -28.57 2.46 -7.31
N GLY A 213 -28.91 1.91 -8.48
CA GLY A 213 -28.24 0.74 -9.06
C GLY A 213 -28.87 -0.58 -8.61
N ALA A 214 -30.17 -0.57 -8.33
CA ALA A 214 -30.92 -1.65 -7.71
C ALA A 214 -30.94 -2.97 -8.51
N LEU A 215 -30.78 -2.93 -9.84
CA LEU A 215 -30.76 -4.12 -10.69
C LEU A 215 -29.38 -4.80 -10.71
N GLY A 216 -28.32 -4.08 -10.33
CA GLY A 216 -26.96 -4.58 -10.20
C GLY A 216 -26.78 -5.57 -9.04
N ARG A 217 -25.63 -6.27 -9.02
CA ARG A 217 -25.30 -7.24 -7.95
C ARG A 217 -25.38 -6.60 -6.56
N CYS A 218 -24.81 -5.40 -6.41
CA CYS A 218 -24.80 -4.66 -5.15
C CYS A 218 -26.19 -4.18 -4.73
N GLY A 219 -26.94 -3.52 -5.62
CA GLY A 219 -28.30 -3.07 -5.32
C GLY A 219 -29.24 -4.20 -4.88
N LYS A 220 -29.12 -5.39 -5.49
CA LYS A 220 -29.82 -6.60 -5.05
C LYS A 220 -29.46 -7.02 -3.64
N GLY A 221 -28.16 -7.16 -3.32
CA GLY A 221 -27.72 -7.51 -1.97
C GLY A 221 -28.18 -6.50 -0.90
N ALA A 222 -28.20 -5.21 -1.23
CA ALA A 222 -28.74 -4.19 -0.33
C ALA A 222 -30.25 -4.39 -0.07
N CYS A 223 -31.03 -4.60 -1.14
CA CYS A 223 -32.48 -4.86 -1.04
C CYS A 223 -32.78 -6.14 -0.25
N ASP A 224 -32.04 -7.22 -0.51
CA ASP A 224 -32.24 -8.51 0.14
C ASP A 224 -31.96 -8.43 1.65
N LEU A 225 -30.94 -7.69 2.08
CA LEU A 225 -30.74 -7.44 3.52
C LEU A 225 -31.87 -6.59 4.11
N PHE A 226 -32.26 -5.48 3.48
CA PHE A 226 -33.35 -4.64 4.02
C PHE A 226 -34.64 -5.47 4.24
N LEU A 227 -34.99 -6.35 3.29
CA LEU A 227 -36.10 -7.31 3.42
C LEU A 227 -35.86 -8.34 4.54
N LYS A 228 -34.70 -9.01 4.58
CA LYS A 228 -34.35 -10.01 5.63
C LYS A 228 -34.34 -9.41 7.04
N ALA A 229 -34.02 -8.11 7.16
CA ALA A 229 -34.02 -7.32 8.38
C ALA A 229 -35.41 -6.79 8.79
N GLY A 230 -36.45 -6.95 7.95
CA GLY A 230 -37.81 -6.54 8.27
C GLY A 230 -38.14 -5.08 8.01
N ILE A 231 -37.43 -4.44 7.05
CA ILE A 231 -37.94 -3.26 6.32
C ILE A 231 -38.84 -3.80 5.19
N PRO A 232 -40.09 -3.31 5.03
CA PRO A 232 -41.03 -3.87 4.08
C PRO A 232 -40.77 -3.36 2.65
N GLU A 233 -41.31 -4.07 1.67
CA GLU A 233 -41.13 -3.80 0.23
C GLU A 233 -41.48 -2.36 -0.15
N GLU A 234 -42.60 -1.85 0.35
CA GLU A 234 -43.09 -0.49 0.11
C GLU A 234 -42.21 0.63 0.69
N ASN A 235 -41.25 0.30 1.56
CA ASN A 235 -40.27 1.24 2.12
C ASN A 235 -38.92 1.24 1.38
N ILE A 236 -38.76 0.41 0.33
CA ILE A 236 -37.50 0.25 -0.41
C ILE A 236 -37.66 0.79 -1.84
N THR A 237 -37.29 2.05 -2.06
CA THR A 237 -37.24 2.62 -3.42
C THR A 237 -36.05 2.05 -4.18
N ARG A 238 -36.31 1.42 -5.33
CA ARG A 238 -35.31 0.81 -6.21
C ARG A 238 -35.22 1.57 -7.52
N TRP A 239 -34.08 2.24 -7.76
CA TRP A 239 -33.80 2.97 -8.99
C TRP A 239 -32.57 2.40 -9.70
N ASP A 240 -32.53 2.56 -11.02
CA ASP A 240 -31.43 2.15 -11.88
C ASP A 240 -31.34 3.10 -13.10
N LEU A 241 -30.87 2.61 -14.25
CA LEU A 241 -30.80 3.40 -15.49
C LEU A 241 -32.17 3.87 -16.01
N ALA A 242 -33.28 3.20 -15.68
CA ALA A 242 -34.60 3.57 -16.20
C ALA A 242 -35.07 4.94 -15.67
N GLU A 243 -34.77 5.25 -14.41
CA GLU A 243 -35.17 6.47 -13.70
C GLU A 243 -34.17 7.61 -13.86
N THR A 244 -32.90 7.29 -14.19
CA THR A 244 -31.80 8.28 -14.23
C THR A 244 -31.34 8.68 -15.64
N LYS A 245 -31.49 7.83 -16.67
CA LYS A 245 -30.90 8.06 -18.01
C LYS A 245 -31.33 9.36 -18.71
N ASP A 246 -32.57 9.81 -18.48
CA ASP A 246 -33.15 11.02 -19.07
C ASP A 246 -33.36 12.14 -18.02
N ARG A 247 -32.75 12.01 -16.83
CA ARG A 247 -33.00 12.90 -15.69
C ARG A 247 -31.71 13.17 -14.91
N ASP A 248 -31.21 14.39 -15.06
CA ASP A 248 -30.10 14.91 -14.25
C ASP A 248 -30.45 15.01 -12.76
N GLY A 249 -29.43 14.88 -11.90
CA GLY A 249 -29.52 15.16 -10.46
C GLY A 249 -29.45 16.66 -10.12
N PRO A 250 -29.70 17.04 -8.85
CA PRO A 250 -29.90 16.16 -7.70
C PRO A 250 -31.32 15.59 -7.60
N TYR A 251 -31.44 14.41 -6.98
CA TYR A 251 -32.71 13.69 -6.86
C TYR A 251 -33.36 13.93 -5.50
N GLU A 252 -34.46 14.68 -5.46
CA GLU A 252 -35.13 15.05 -4.19
C GLU A 252 -35.63 13.85 -3.39
N GLU A 253 -35.95 12.75 -4.08
CA GLU A 253 -36.35 11.47 -3.51
C GLU A 253 -35.30 10.89 -2.56
N ILE A 254 -34.00 11.11 -2.82
CA ILE A 254 -32.91 10.66 -1.96
C ILE A 254 -32.98 11.35 -0.58
N ALA A 255 -33.30 12.64 -0.54
CA ALA A 255 -33.44 13.39 0.72
C ALA A 255 -34.69 12.99 1.54
N GLN A 256 -35.62 12.25 0.92
CA GLN A 256 -36.92 11.85 1.48
C GLN A 256 -36.98 10.41 2.01
N HIS A 257 -35.87 9.67 1.94
CA HIS A 257 -35.69 8.38 2.63
C HIS A 257 -34.81 8.57 3.87
N ASP A 258 -34.80 7.63 4.82
CA ASP A 258 -33.92 7.71 6.01
C ASP A 258 -32.48 7.28 5.67
N ILE A 259 -32.35 6.30 4.77
CA ILE A 259 -31.09 5.72 4.28
C ILE A 259 -31.04 5.87 2.75
N PHE A 260 -29.89 6.29 2.22
CA PHE A 260 -29.54 6.20 0.81
C PHE A 260 -28.38 5.23 0.64
N LEU A 261 -28.48 4.28 -0.29
CA LEU A 261 -27.38 3.42 -0.72
C LEU A 261 -27.11 3.59 -2.21
N ASN A 262 -25.88 3.96 -2.55
CA ASN A 262 -25.39 4.01 -3.92
C ASN A 262 -24.64 2.72 -4.29
N ALA A 263 -25.02 2.13 -5.42
CA ALA A 263 -24.38 0.98 -6.03
C ALA A 263 -23.85 1.28 -7.46
N ILE A 264 -23.88 2.54 -7.91
CA ILE A 264 -23.41 2.97 -9.23
C ILE A 264 -22.11 3.77 -9.11
N TYR A 265 -21.01 3.19 -9.60
CA TYR A 265 -19.76 3.90 -9.84
C TYR A 265 -19.83 4.71 -11.13
N LEU A 266 -19.66 6.04 -11.05
CA LEU A 266 -19.57 6.95 -12.18
C LEU A 266 -18.37 7.89 -12.01
N SER A 267 -17.58 8.04 -13.05
CA SER A 267 -16.37 8.91 -13.08
C SER A 267 -16.35 9.87 -14.28
N LYS A 268 -17.53 10.16 -14.84
CA LYS A 268 -17.73 11.19 -15.88
C LYS A 268 -18.31 12.44 -15.22
N PRO A 269 -17.99 13.66 -15.70
CA PRO A 269 -18.63 14.87 -15.20
C PRO A 269 -20.12 14.84 -15.53
N ILE A 270 -20.96 14.66 -14.51
CA ILE A 270 -22.41 14.69 -14.55
C ILE A 270 -22.93 15.56 -13.38
N PRO A 271 -24.19 16.03 -13.41
CA PRO A 271 -24.84 16.59 -12.23
C PRO A 271 -24.88 15.56 -11.09
N PRO A 272 -24.54 15.95 -9.84
CA PRO A 272 -24.45 15.01 -8.74
C PRO A 272 -25.84 14.55 -8.27
N PHE A 273 -25.90 13.33 -7.71
CA PHE A 273 -27.13 12.74 -7.17
C PHE A 273 -27.68 13.53 -5.98
N VAL A 274 -26.78 14.12 -5.17
CA VAL A 274 -27.09 14.99 -4.03
C VAL A 274 -26.11 16.16 -3.97
N ASN A 275 -26.55 17.29 -3.42
CA ASN A 275 -25.71 18.46 -3.17
C ASN A 275 -26.14 19.19 -1.88
N ASN A 276 -25.36 20.19 -1.46
CA ASN A 276 -25.67 21.00 -0.28
C ASN A 276 -27.08 21.62 -0.35
N ASP A 277 -27.46 22.15 -1.52
CA ASP A 277 -28.72 22.88 -1.72
C ASP A 277 -29.97 21.98 -1.60
N LEU A 278 -29.84 20.69 -1.89
CA LEU A 278 -30.88 19.70 -1.58
C LEU A 278 -30.86 19.33 -0.09
N LEU A 279 -29.69 19.07 0.48
CA LEU A 279 -29.55 18.53 1.84
C LEU A 279 -29.80 19.55 2.96
N SER A 280 -29.69 20.85 2.66
CA SER A 280 -29.95 21.96 3.58
C SER A 280 -31.42 22.38 3.67
N LYS A 281 -32.28 21.98 2.70
CA LYS A 281 -33.73 22.25 2.72
C LYS A 281 -34.37 21.65 3.97
N ALA A 282 -35.23 22.43 4.64
CA ALA A 282 -36.05 21.92 5.74
C ALA A 282 -36.93 20.74 5.28
N GLY A 283 -36.99 19.68 6.10
CA GLY A 283 -37.76 18.46 5.80
C GLY A 283 -36.94 17.32 5.18
N ARG A 284 -35.60 17.38 5.25
CA ARG A 284 -34.72 16.23 4.99
C ARG A 284 -35.01 15.13 6.02
N LYS A 285 -35.26 13.90 5.55
CA LYS A 285 -35.31 12.69 6.38
C LYS A 285 -33.97 11.94 6.39
N LEU A 286 -33.21 12.08 5.31
CA LEU A 286 -31.95 11.38 5.10
C LEU A 286 -30.95 11.65 6.22
N ALA A 287 -30.55 10.59 6.91
CA ALA A 287 -29.59 10.60 8.00
C ALA A 287 -28.34 9.74 7.71
N VAL A 288 -28.44 8.77 6.79
CA VAL A 288 -27.30 7.91 6.41
C VAL A 288 -27.19 7.77 4.90
N VAL A 289 -25.98 7.99 4.39
CA VAL A 289 -25.58 7.67 3.01
C VAL A 289 -24.55 6.55 3.03
N VAL A 290 -24.75 5.52 2.23
CA VAL A 290 -23.81 4.41 2.03
C VAL A 290 -23.36 4.43 0.57
N ASP A 291 -22.13 4.86 0.30
CA ASP A 291 -21.57 4.81 -1.05
C ASP A 291 -20.72 3.54 -1.21
N VAL A 292 -21.34 2.45 -1.65
CA VAL A 292 -20.66 1.15 -1.88
C VAL A 292 -19.72 1.23 -3.10
N SER A 293 -19.84 2.30 -3.89
CA SER A 293 -19.01 2.65 -5.03
C SER A 293 -17.99 3.76 -4.72
N CYS A 294 -17.71 4.00 -3.43
CA CYS A 294 -16.84 5.09 -3.00
C CYS A 294 -15.45 5.09 -3.66
N ASP A 295 -15.06 6.24 -4.17
CA ASP A 295 -13.73 6.49 -4.71
C ASP A 295 -13.35 7.95 -4.43
N THR A 296 -12.48 8.16 -3.44
CA THR A 296 -11.97 9.49 -3.07
C THR A 296 -10.90 10.02 -4.03
N THR A 297 -10.47 9.24 -5.01
CA THR A 297 -9.61 9.70 -6.11
C THR A 297 -10.40 10.20 -7.34
N ASN A 298 -11.70 9.96 -7.37
CA ASN A 298 -12.59 10.34 -8.48
C ASN A 298 -12.92 11.85 -8.45
N PRO A 299 -12.45 12.65 -9.44
CA PRO A 299 -12.72 14.10 -9.50
C PRO A 299 -14.17 14.44 -9.87
N HIS A 300 -14.98 13.42 -10.20
CA HIS A 300 -16.37 13.53 -10.60
C HIS A 300 -17.27 12.60 -9.77
N ASN A 301 -16.99 12.48 -8.47
CA ASN A 301 -17.82 11.74 -7.53
C ASN A 301 -19.26 12.31 -7.54
N PRO A 302 -20.29 11.49 -7.85
CA PRO A 302 -21.68 11.95 -7.93
C PRO A 302 -22.31 12.22 -6.54
N ILE A 303 -21.59 11.94 -5.45
CA ILE A 303 -22.00 12.19 -4.06
C ILE A 303 -20.94 13.11 -3.39
N PRO A 304 -20.84 14.40 -3.82
CA PRO A 304 -19.77 15.32 -3.40
C PRO A 304 -20.03 15.92 -2.00
N ILE A 305 -20.16 15.05 -1.00
CA ILE A 305 -20.47 15.40 0.40
C ILE A 305 -19.49 14.76 1.40
N TYR A 306 -18.46 14.05 0.92
CA TYR A 306 -17.40 13.43 1.71
C TYR A 306 -16.08 13.43 0.92
N SER A 307 -14.96 13.23 1.61
CA SER A 307 -13.60 13.24 1.02
C SER A 307 -12.65 12.20 1.59
N ILE A 308 -13.14 11.28 2.44
CA ILE A 308 -12.36 10.19 3.04
C ILE A 308 -13.04 8.83 2.83
N ASN A 309 -12.25 7.75 2.78
CA ASN A 309 -12.77 6.40 2.94
C ASN A 309 -12.85 6.09 4.44
N THR A 310 -14.03 5.77 4.95
CA THR A 310 -14.22 5.25 6.32
C THR A 310 -13.64 3.83 6.44
N THR A 311 -13.39 3.35 7.66
CA THR A 311 -12.86 1.99 7.93
C THR A 311 -13.81 1.20 8.83
N PHE A 312 -13.53 -0.07 9.12
CA PHE A 312 -14.27 -0.78 10.16
C PHE A 312 -13.98 -0.26 11.60
N ASP A 313 -12.94 0.57 11.79
CA ASP A 313 -12.62 1.19 13.08
C ASP A 313 -13.37 2.51 13.30
N ASP A 314 -13.45 3.34 12.25
CA ASP A 314 -14.28 4.55 12.20
C ASP A 314 -15.23 4.47 10.99
N PRO A 315 -16.40 3.81 11.13
CA PRO A 315 -17.27 3.46 10.00
C PRO A 315 -18.14 4.61 9.50
N THR A 316 -18.14 5.78 10.15
CA THR A 316 -19.02 6.91 9.77
C THR A 316 -18.29 8.24 9.79
N VAL A 317 -18.42 9.02 8.73
CA VAL A 317 -17.99 10.43 8.69
C VAL A 317 -19.22 11.36 8.71
N PRO A 318 -19.27 12.40 9.56
CA PRO A 318 -20.36 13.38 9.51
C PRO A 318 -20.24 14.26 8.26
N VAL A 319 -21.38 14.68 7.72
CA VAL A 319 -21.48 15.60 6.57
C VAL A 319 -21.71 17.02 7.07
N GLU A 320 -20.83 17.94 6.70
CA GLU A 320 -21.00 19.38 6.97
C GLU A 320 -21.97 19.99 5.95
N VAL A 321 -23.27 20.04 6.29
CA VAL A 321 -24.29 20.72 5.50
C VAL A 321 -24.30 22.22 5.83
N THR A 322 -23.88 23.05 4.89
CA THR A 322 -23.86 24.51 5.06
C THR A 322 -25.27 25.09 4.94
N ALA A 323 -25.60 26.04 5.83
CA ALA A 323 -26.93 26.64 5.98
C ALA A 323 -28.09 25.62 6.21
N ASP A 324 -27.80 24.49 6.88
CA ASP A 324 -28.80 23.46 7.16
C ASP A 324 -29.98 23.97 8.00
N GLN A 325 -31.19 23.84 7.45
CA GLN A 325 -32.44 24.24 8.08
C GLN A 325 -33.02 23.13 8.97
N ASN A 326 -32.50 21.90 8.90
CA ASN A 326 -32.99 20.71 9.61
C ASN A 326 -32.52 20.66 11.08
N THR A 327 -32.60 21.79 11.77
CA THR A 327 -32.20 21.91 13.18
C THR A 327 -33.01 20.98 14.08
N GLY A 328 -32.34 20.13 14.85
CA GLY A 328 -32.96 19.11 15.70
C GLY A 328 -33.33 17.78 14.99
N ALA A 329 -33.08 17.66 13.68
CA ALA A 329 -33.14 16.38 12.98
C ALA A 329 -31.96 15.46 13.39
N ALA A 330 -31.96 14.23 12.87
CA ALA A 330 -30.77 13.38 12.94
C ALA A 330 -29.62 14.01 12.10
N PRO A 331 -28.36 13.91 12.58
CA PRO A 331 -27.21 14.30 11.77
C PRO A 331 -27.15 13.48 10.48
N LEU A 332 -26.49 14.02 9.47
CA LEU A 332 -26.20 13.31 8.22
C LEU A 332 -24.81 12.69 8.31
N THR A 333 -24.70 11.38 8.10
CA THR A 333 -23.43 10.65 8.04
C THR A 333 -23.26 9.89 6.74
N VAL A 334 -22.00 9.68 6.34
CA VAL A 334 -21.59 8.85 5.20
C VAL A 334 -20.81 7.64 5.68
N ILE A 335 -21.07 6.49 5.05
CA ILE A 335 -20.28 5.26 5.08
C ILE A 335 -19.66 5.10 3.68
N SER A 336 -18.32 5.08 3.62
CA SER A 336 -17.48 5.03 2.41
C SER A 336 -16.37 3.98 2.55
N ILE A 337 -16.72 2.78 3.02
CA ILE A 337 -15.77 1.66 3.23
C ILE A 337 -15.57 0.88 1.91
N ASP A 338 -14.37 0.93 1.35
CA ASP A 338 -14.05 0.28 0.05
C ASP A 338 -13.99 -1.27 0.08
N HIS A 339 -13.98 -1.87 1.28
CA HIS A 339 -13.83 -3.31 1.50
C HIS A 339 -15.00 -3.95 2.28
N LEU A 340 -16.20 -3.35 2.21
CA LEU A 340 -17.46 -3.83 2.82
C LEU A 340 -17.65 -5.37 2.88
N PRO A 341 -17.43 -6.17 1.81
CA PRO A 341 -17.59 -7.63 1.87
C PRO A 341 -16.71 -8.36 2.89
N SER A 342 -15.64 -7.74 3.41
CA SER A 342 -14.84 -8.31 4.51
C SER A 342 -15.63 -8.37 5.84
N MET A 343 -16.74 -7.64 5.98
CA MET A 343 -17.61 -7.70 7.16
C MET A 343 -18.43 -8.99 7.24
N LEU A 344 -18.67 -9.66 6.10
CA LEU A 344 -19.33 -10.98 6.02
C LEU A 344 -18.45 -11.96 5.20
N PRO A 345 -17.28 -12.37 5.74
CA PRO A 345 -16.22 -12.93 4.92
C PRO A 345 -16.47 -14.37 4.43
N ARG A 346 -17.34 -15.16 5.08
CA ARG A 346 -17.64 -16.54 4.66
C ARG A 346 -18.46 -16.56 3.38
N GLU A 347 -19.67 -16.00 3.41
CA GLU A 347 -20.60 -15.94 2.29
C GLU A 347 -20.02 -15.10 1.13
N ALA A 348 -19.30 -14.01 1.45
CA ALA A 348 -18.54 -13.25 0.45
C ALA A 348 -17.50 -14.11 -0.28
N SER A 349 -16.78 -14.96 0.45
CA SER A 349 -15.80 -15.90 -0.13
C SER A 349 -16.45 -17.03 -0.91
N GLU A 350 -17.53 -17.62 -0.39
CA GLU A 350 -18.23 -18.74 -1.02
C GLU A 350 -18.85 -18.34 -2.36
N ALA A 351 -19.61 -17.23 -2.40
CA ALA A 351 -20.19 -16.71 -3.64
C ALA A 351 -19.13 -16.24 -4.65
N PHE A 352 -18.02 -15.66 -4.18
CA PHE A 352 -16.92 -15.27 -5.08
C PHE A 352 -16.21 -16.49 -5.67
N SER A 353 -16.02 -17.54 -4.86
CA SER A 353 -15.35 -18.79 -5.24
C SER A 353 -16.19 -19.61 -6.22
N ASP A 354 -17.49 -19.75 -5.98
CA ASP A 354 -18.40 -20.46 -6.87
C ASP A 354 -18.51 -19.75 -8.23
N GLY A 355 -18.62 -18.42 -8.23
CA GLY A 355 -18.58 -17.61 -9.46
C GLY A 355 -17.30 -17.76 -10.28
N LEU A 356 -16.17 -18.18 -9.67
CA LEU A 356 -14.91 -18.49 -10.38
C LEU A 356 -14.73 -19.96 -10.76
N LYS A 357 -15.53 -20.87 -10.19
CA LYS A 357 -15.31 -22.32 -10.23
C LYS A 357 -15.06 -22.86 -11.65
N GLU A 358 -15.93 -22.52 -12.59
CA GLU A 358 -15.84 -23.02 -13.97
C GLU A 358 -14.60 -22.49 -14.72
N SER A 359 -14.11 -21.29 -14.38
CA SER A 359 -12.81 -20.80 -14.87
C SER A 359 -11.65 -21.52 -14.21
N LEU A 360 -11.69 -21.72 -12.89
CA LEU A 360 -10.62 -22.41 -12.13
C LEU A 360 -10.44 -23.86 -12.60
N LEU A 361 -11.53 -24.56 -12.95
CA LEU A 361 -11.49 -25.91 -13.52
C LEU A 361 -10.75 -25.98 -14.88
N GLN A 362 -10.62 -24.87 -15.60
CA GLN A 362 -9.91 -24.75 -16.89
C GLN A 362 -8.41 -24.42 -16.75
N LEU A 363 -7.85 -24.29 -15.53
CA LEU A 363 -6.47 -23.85 -15.32
C LEU A 363 -5.36 -24.74 -15.93
N LYS A 364 -5.66 -26.02 -16.19
CA LYS A 364 -4.79 -26.93 -16.95
C LYS A 364 -4.60 -26.49 -18.41
N ASP A 365 -5.66 -25.93 -18.99
CA ASP A 365 -5.75 -25.47 -20.38
C ASP A 365 -5.55 -23.94 -20.47
N ARG A 366 -5.03 -23.28 -19.43
CA ARG A 366 -4.97 -21.81 -19.29
C ARG A 366 -4.25 -21.04 -20.41
N LYS A 367 -3.54 -21.72 -21.31
CA LYS A 367 -2.89 -21.13 -22.50
C LYS A 367 -3.79 -21.13 -23.75
N THR A 368 -4.95 -21.78 -23.70
CA THR A 368 -5.95 -21.86 -24.78
C THR A 368 -7.37 -21.57 -24.29
N ALA A 369 -7.68 -21.82 -23.03
CA ALA A 369 -8.93 -21.43 -22.39
C ALA A 369 -9.04 -19.90 -22.32
N ARG A 370 -10.00 -19.33 -23.06
CA ARG A 370 -10.12 -17.89 -23.32
C ARG A 370 -9.98 -17.01 -22.08
N VAL A 371 -10.70 -17.31 -20.99
CA VAL A 371 -10.70 -16.49 -19.76
C VAL A 371 -9.31 -16.28 -19.15
N TRP A 372 -8.39 -17.24 -19.36
CA TRP A 372 -7.00 -17.15 -18.90
C TRP A 372 -6.06 -16.61 -19.98
N ALA A 373 -6.29 -16.96 -21.26
CA ALA A 373 -5.52 -16.45 -22.38
C ALA A 373 -5.69 -14.92 -22.55
N ASP A 374 -6.92 -14.41 -22.48
CA ASP A 374 -7.24 -12.97 -22.51
C ASP A 374 -6.56 -12.23 -21.33
N ALA A 375 -6.54 -12.85 -20.14
CA ALA A 375 -5.91 -12.29 -18.95
C ALA A 375 -4.36 -12.26 -19.06
N GLU A 376 -3.76 -13.28 -19.68
CA GLU A 376 -2.33 -13.29 -19.99
C GLU A 376 -1.96 -12.29 -21.10
N THR A 377 -2.85 -12.07 -22.07
CA THR A 377 -2.69 -10.99 -23.05
C THR A 377 -2.70 -9.62 -22.36
N LEU A 378 -3.70 -9.35 -21.52
CA LEU A 378 -3.78 -8.09 -20.74
C LEU A 378 -2.56 -7.90 -19.82
N PHE A 379 -2.07 -8.96 -19.17
CA PHE A 379 -0.83 -8.92 -18.40
C PHE A 379 0.36 -8.45 -19.25
N ASN A 380 0.54 -9.02 -20.44
CA ASN A 380 1.63 -8.65 -21.35
C ASN A 380 1.49 -7.20 -21.86
N GLU A 381 0.26 -6.74 -22.16
CA GLU A 381 -0.01 -5.33 -22.49
C GLU A 381 0.40 -4.39 -21.36
N LYS A 382 0.06 -4.73 -20.10
CA LYS A 382 0.41 -3.91 -18.92
C LYS A 382 1.92 -3.95 -18.63
N VAL A 383 2.59 -5.09 -18.81
CA VAL A 383 4.06 -5.21 -18.74
C VAL A 383 4.75 -4.38 -19.82
N ALA A 384 4.14 -4.20 -21.00
CA ALA A 384 4.66 -3.34 -22.05
C ALA A 384 4.61 -1.83 -21.72
N LEU A 385 3.92 -1.42 -20.65
CA LEU A 385 3.91 -0.04 -20.14
C LEU A 385 5.06 0.25 -19.16
N LEU A 386 5.63 -0.77 -18.50
CA LEU A 386 6.70 -0.62 -17.50
C LEU A 386 7.99 0.02 -18.08
N PRO A 387 8.86 0.62 -17.27
CA PRO A 387 10.23 0.95 -17.67
C PRO A 387 10.99 -0.29 -18.18
N GLU A 388 11.77 -0.18 -19.25
CA GLU A 388 12.44 -1.34 -19.90
C GLU A 388 13.28 -2.18 -18.92
N ALA A 389 13.90 -1.52 -17.94
CA ALA A 389 14.70 -2.15 -16.89
C ALA A 389 13.92 -3.16 -16.02
N LEU A 390 12.58 -3.06 -15.96
CA LEU A 390 11.72 -3.98 -15.21
C LEU A 390 11.08 -5.08 -16.07
N ARG A 391 11.23 -5.04 -17.40
CA ARG A 391 10.55 -5.98 -18.33
C ARG A 391 11.29 -7.32 -18.56
N LYS A 392 12.54 -7.47 -18.08
CA LYS A 392 13.44 -8.57 -18.47
C LYS A 392 13.69 -9.52 -17.30
N LYS A 393 13.85 -10.82 -17.59
CA LYS A 393 14.12 -11.83 -16.56
C LYS A 393 15.48 -11.54 -15.89
N GLU A 394 15.57 -11.60 -14.56
CA GLU A 394 16.81 -11.24 -13.84
C GLU A 394 18.02 -12.04 -14.31
N LYS A 395 17.85 -13.33 -14.62
CA LYS A 395 18.93 -14.20 -15.12
C LYS A 395 19.47 -13.71 -16.47
N GLU A 396 18.61 -13.15 -17.30
CA GLU A 396 18.99 -12.55 -18.58
C GLU A 396 19.64 -11.19 -18.37
N GLN A 397 19.09 -10.35 -17.50
CA GLN A 397 19.64 -9.02 -17.19
C GLN A 397 21.03 -9.11 -16.51
N LYS A 398 21.21 -10.06 -15.58
CA LYS A 398 22.51 -10.42 -14.98
C LYS A 398 23.48 -10.99 -16.02
N ARG A 399 22.99 -11.75 -17.02
CA ARG A 399 23.81 -12.22 -18.16
C ARG A 399 24.21 -11.08 -19.10
N LEU A 400 23.32 -10.14 -19.40
CA LEU A 400 23.58 -8.97 -20.24
C LEU A 400 24.61 -8.04 -19.58
N TRP A 401 24.49 -7.77 -18.27
CA TRP A 401 25.49 -7.03 -17.51
C TRP A 401 26.84 -7.78 -17.45
N ALA A 402 26.82 -9.12 -17.27
CA ALA A 402 28.04 -9.95 -17.35
C ALA A 402 28.69 -9.98 -18.74
N LEU A 403 27.95 -9.67 -19.81
CA LEU A 403 28.47 -9.51 -21.17
C LEU A 403 29.02 -8.10 -21.39
N ASP A 404 28.28 -7.05 -21.03
CA ASP A 404 28.72 -5.66 -21.18
C ASP A 404 29.98 -5.36 -20.34
N SER A 405 30.00 -5.77 -19.07
CA SER A 405 31.19 -5.62 -18.22
C SER A 405 32.44 -6.31 -18.79
N ARG A 406 32.28 -7.44 -19.51
CA ARG A 406 33.36 -8.10 -20.27
C ARG A 406 33.74 -7.33 -21.53
N SER A 407 32.78 -6.74 -22.24
CA SER A 407 33.03 -5.88 -23.41
C SER A 407 33.75 -4.57 -23.03
N GLN A 408 33.31 -3.89 -21.97
CA GLN A 408 34.01 -2.73 -21.40
C GLN A 408 35.43 -3.10 -20.94
N SER A 409 35.60 -4.26 -20.30
CA SER A 409 36.93 -4.76 -19.88
C SER A 409 37.84 -5.05 -21.08
N ARG A 410 37.29 -5.62 -22.17
CA ARG A 410 38.01 -5.79 -23.44
C ARG A 410 38.40 -4.45 -24.07
N MET A 411 37.50 -3.47 -24.15
CA MET A 411 37.83 -2.14 -24.68
C MET A 411 38.92 -1.44 -23.86
N ARG A 412 38.87 -1.52 -22.52
CA ARG A 412 39.94 -1.00 -21.64
C ARG A 412 41.28 -1.72 -21.84
N LEU A 413 41.26 -3.02 -22.16
CA LEU A 413 42.47 -3.78 -22.48
C LEU A 413 43.03 -3.40 -23.86
N CYS A 414 42.20 -3.29 -24.90
CA CYS A 414 42.60 -2.83 -26.23
C CYS A 414 43.21 -1.42 -26.18
N ALA A 415 42.55 -0.46 -25.54
CA ALA A 415 43.07 0.90 -25.37
C ALA A 415 44.41 0.94 -24.59
N ARG A 416 44.62 0.01 -23.64
CA ARG A 416 45.91 -0.14 -22.95
C ARG A 416 46.99 -0.71 -23.86
N ILE A 417 46.66 -1.68 -24.71
CA ILE A 417 47.57 -2.26 -25.72
C ILE A 417 47.94 -1.19 -26.77
N ASP A 418 46.98 -0.47 -27.34
CA ASP A 418 47.22 0.63 -28.28
C ASP A 418 48.11 1.71 -27.67
N GLY A 419 47.87 2.07 -26.39
CA GLY A 419 48.71 2.98 -25.64
C GLY A 419 50.15 2.48 -25.43
N GLN A 420 50.35 1.16 -25.31
CA GLN A 420 51.69 0.55 -25.27
C GLN A 420 52.35 0.51 -26.66
N CYS A 421 51.60 0.17 -27.72
CA CYS A 421 52.10 0.18 -29.10
C CYS A 421 52.56 1.56 -29.54
N ARG A 422 51.76 2.62 -29.31
CA ARG A 422 52.16 4.01 -29.61
C ARG A 422 53.40 4.42 -28.80
N ARG A 423 53.45 4.08 -27.51
CA ARG A 423 54.66 4.33 -26.67
C ARG A 423 55.91 3.57 -27.15
N LYS A 424 55.74 2.46 -27.87
CA LYS A 424 56.86 1.73 -28.50
C LYS A 424 57.29 2.43 -29.79
N GLN A 425 56.35 2.75 -30.68
CA GLN A 425 56.62 3.50 -31.92
C GLN A 425 57.34 4.83 -31.64
N ASN A 426 56.84 5.65 -30.71
CA ASN A 426 57.51 6.91 -30.34
C ASN A 426 58.94 6.70 -29.78
N LYS A 427 59.22 5.56 -29.12
CA LYS A 427 60.58 5.22 -28.65
C LYS A 427 61.48 4.75 -29.78
N ASP A 428 60.95 4.01 -30.75
CA ASP A 428 61.68 3.57 -31.93
C ASP A 428 62.01 4.78 -32.84
N GLU A 429 61.09 5.75 -32.96
CA GLU A 429 61.31 7.05 -33.61
C GLU A 429 62.33 7.93 -32.87
N GLU A 430 62.23 8.08 -31.54
CA GLU A 430 63.29 8.73 -30.74
C GLU A 430 64.65 8.02 -30.94
N GLY A 431 64.65 6.69 -31.03
CA GLY A 431 65.84 5.88 -31.27
C GLY A 431 66.41 6.03 -32.68
N ALA A 432 65.59 6.37 -33.68
CA ALA A 432 66.05 6.77 -35.01
C ALA A 432 66.63 8.19 -34.99
N TYR A 433 65.91 9.15 -34.37
CA TYR A 433 66.33 10.55 -34.25
C TYR A 433 67.67 10.68 -33.49
N LYS A 434 67.83 9.95 -32.38
CA LYS A 434 69.08 9.93 -31.59
C LYS A 434 70.24 9.23 -32.31
N ARG A 435 69.98 8.35 -33.30
CA ARG A 435 71.02 7.80 -34.19
C ARG A 435 71.48 8.85 -35.22
N ASN A 436 70.55 9.54 -35.88
CA ASN A 436 70.89 10.63 -36.81
C ASN A 436 71.59 11.83 -36.16
N ARG A 437 71.49 12.00 -34.83
CA ARG A 437 72.20 13.07 -34.10
C ARG A 437 73.66 12.74 -33.73
N LYS A 438 74.12 11.50 -33.92
CA LYS A 438 75.50 11.06 -33.61
C LYS A 438 76.47 11.11 -34.81
N SER A 439 76.00 11.36 -36.03
CA SER A 439 76.86 11.52 -37.22
C SER A 439 77.57 12.88 -37.30
N THR A 440 77.17 13.85 -36.47
CA THR A 440 77.40 15.28 -36.76
C THR A 440 77.95 16.07 -35.56
N LEU A 441 78.91 15.51 -34.83
CA LEU A 441 79.86 16.28 -34.01
C LEU A 441 81.10 15.44 -33.64
N GLY A 442 82.30 16.01 -33.75
CA GLY A 442 83.53 15.50 -33.11
C GLY A 442 84.32 14.40 -33.84
N LYS A 443 85.18 14.77 -34.79
CA LYS A 443 86.37 13.99 -35.19
C LYS A 443 87.64 14.74 -34.75
N LEU A 444 88.42 14.13 -33.86
CA LEU A 444 89.88 14.30 -33.65
C LEU A 444 90.29 13.15 -32.68
N VAL A 445 91.13 12.15 -32.99
CA VAL A 445 92.52 12.13 -33.52
C VAL A 445 93.50 12.67 -32.46
N CYS A 446 94.50 11.95 -31.93
CA CYS A 446 95.00 10.56 -32.14
C CYS A 446 95.78 10.11 -30.86
N SER A 447 96.59 9.02 -30.72
CA SER A 447 97.09 7.89 -31.54
C SER A 447 97.83 6.86 -30.66
N GLY A 448 97.94 5.58 -31.06
CA GLY A 448 99.02 4.66 -30.62
C GLY A 448 98.57 3.27 -30.08
N PRO A 449 99.39 2.19 -30.15
CA PRO A 449 98.82 0.83 -30.33
C PRO A 449 99.39 -0.36 -29.51
N ALA A 450 98.65 -1.48 -29.60
CA ALA A 450 99.10 -2.89 -29.73
C ALA A 450 99.27 -3.85 -28.51
N SER A 451 98.90 -5.12 -28.81
CA SER A 451 99.43 -6.43 -28.33
C SER A 451 98.79 -7.19 -27.13
N SER A 452 98.73 -8.53 -27.30
CA SER A 452 98.42 -9.66 -26.36
C SER A 452 97.09 -9.62 -25.56
N ALA A 453 96.26 -10.67 -25.38
CA ALA A 453 96.31 -12.15 -25.49
C ALA A 453 96.58 -12.92 -24.16
N MET A 454 95.67 -13.87 -23.82
CA MET A 454 95.69 -14.80 -22.66
C MET A 454 95.58 -14.11 -21.26
N GLU A 455 95.13 -14.74 -20.15
CA GLU A 455 94.70 -16.13 -19.87
C GLU A 455 93.70 -16.26 -18.68
N GLU A 456 93.13 -17.46 -18.52
CA GLU A 456 92.47 -18.17 -17.37
C GLU A 456 91.85 -17.55 -16.09
N SER A 457 90.85 -18.31 -15.58
CA SER A 457 90.36 -18.45 -14.18
C SER A 457 89.48 -17.30 -13.60
N MET A 458 88.56 -17.51 -12.63
CA MET A 458 88.48 -18.51 -11.54
C MET A 458 87.09 -19.18 -11.35
N SER A 459 87.02 -20.13 -10.41
CA SER A 459 85.93 -21.07 -10.11
C SER A 459 85.00 -20.71 -8.94
N GLY A 460 83.79 -21.29 -8.95
CA GLY A 460 83.08 -21.75 -7.74
C GLY A 460 82.00 -20.79 -7.17
N HIS A 461 80.95 -21.27 -6.49
CA HIS A 461 80.54 -22.66 -6.21
C HIS A 461 79.00 -22.77 -6.17
N ASP A 462 78.47 -23.98 -6.40
CA ASP A 462 77.03 -24.29 -6.46
C ASP A 462 76.56 -25.11 -5.23
N THR A 463 75.26 -25.08 -4.88
CA THR A 463 74.46 -26.14 -4.21
C THR A 463 73.01 -25.71 -3.91
N SER A 464 72.03 -26.49 -4.43
CA SER A 464 71.06 -27.37 -3.70
C SER A 464 70.21 -26.83 -2.53
N GLN A 465 68.95 -27.23 -2.27
CA GLN A 465 67.98 -28.22 -2.83
C GLN A 465 66.52 -27.73 -2.46
N GLU A 466 65.42 -28.03 -3.17
CA GLU A 466 64.46 -29.17 -3.01
C GLU A 466 63.97 -29.50 -1.57
N LEU A 467 62.73 -29.96 -1.26
CA LEU A 467 61.60 -30.54 -2.04
C LEU A 467 60.27 -30.57 -1.20
N SER A 468 59.09 -30.56 -1.86
CA SER A 468 57.77 -31.17 -1.45
C SER A 468 57.12 -30.89 -0.05
N SER A 469 55.94 -31.43 0.33
CA SER A 469 54.57 -31.34 -0.27
C SER A 469 53.42 -31.68 0.75
N SER A 470 52.15 -31.42 0.36
CA SER A 470 50.86 -32.05 0.79
C SER A 470 50.22 -31.86 2.20
N MET A 471 49.02 -31.23 2.18
CA MET A 471 47.72 -31.52 2.87
C MET A 471 47.62 -32.27 4.23
N THR A 472 46.87 -31.69 5.20
CA THR A 472 45.51 -32.14 5.66
C THR A 472 44.87 -31.19 6.72
N GLN A 473 43.59 -31.41 7.09
CA GLN A 473 42.80 -30.72 8.15
C GLN A 473 42.08 -31.81 9.02
N PRO A 474 41.12 -31.54 9.95
CA PRO A 474 40.75 -30.32 10.73
C PRO A 474 40.56 -30.59 12.26
N ALA A 475 40.33 -29.55 13.09
CA ALA A 475 39.67 -29.66 14.42
C ALA A 475 39.15 -28.30 14.96
N THR A 476 38.26 -28.33 15.97
CA THR A 476 37.56 -27.20 16.63
C THR A 476 37.71 -27.27 18.16
N PRO A 477 36.93 -26.55 19.02
CA PRO A 477 36.59 -25.12 19.10
C PRO A 477 37.10 -24.48 20.43
N CYS A 478 36.79 -23.20 20.72
CA CYS A 478 37.05 -22.59 22.03
C CYS A 478 35.83 -21.83 22.59
N LYS A 479 35.57 -21.98 23.90
CA LYS A 479 34.52 -21.26 24.67
C LYS A 479 35.15 -20.18 25.55
N ARG A 480 34.42 -19.09 25.83
CA ARG A 480 34.57 -18.28 27.06
C ARG A 480 33.20 -17.82 27.58
N GLN A 481 33.16 -17.49 28.87
CA GLN A 481 31.96 -17.05 29.60
C GLN A 481 32.08 -15.58 30.06
N SER A 482 30.92 -14.99 30.28
CA SER A 482 30.56 -13.79 31.06
C SER A 482 31.63 -13.10 31.95
N THR A 483 31.67 -11.76 31.84
CA THR A 483 31.80 -10.82 32.97
C THR A 483 30.97 -9.58 32.67
N GLU A 484 30.16 -9.11 33.63
CA GLU A 484 29.41 -7.85 33.51
C GLU A 484 30.23 -6.65 34.03
N GLY A 485 29.96 -5.46 33.49
CA GLY A 485 30.55 -4.19 33.93
C GLY A 485 29.94 -3.01 33.15
N PRO A 486 29.60 -1.87 33.80
CA PRO A 486 28.74 -0.85 33.18
C PRO A 486 29.50 0.12 32.26
N ALA A 487 28.88 0.49 31.14
CA ALA A 487 29.39 1.52 30.22
C ALA A 487 28.28 2.45 29.71
N SER A 488 28.51 3.75 29.88
CA SER A 488 28.02 4.91 29.10
C SER A 488 26.68 4.83 28.35
N ASN A 489 25.74 5.71 28.72
CA ASN A 489 24.61 6.10 27.87
C ASN A 489 25.10 6.72 26.54
N ALA A 490 24.90 6.01 25.43
CA ALA A 490 24.95 6.55 24.08
C ALA A 490 23.82 5.91 23.27
N TRP A 491 22.81 6.69 22.87
CA TRP A 491 21.72 6.20 22.03
C TRP A 491 22.20 6.07 20.58
N CYS A 492 21.79 4.99 19.91
CA CYS A 492 22.03 4.81 18.48
C CYS A 492 21.01 5.66 17.68
N PRO A 493 21.36 6.22 16.50
CA PRO A 493 20.41 6.98 15.69
C PRO A 493 19.19 6.16 15.23
N ASP A 494 19.33 4.84 15.10
CA ASP A 494 18.31 3.96 14.52
C ASP A 494 17.10 3.74 15.46
N ASP A 495 17.33 3.70 16.78
CA ASP A 495 16.25 3.57 17.79
C ASP A 495 15.30 4.77 17.79
N ALA A 496 15.80 5.95 17.39
CA ALA A 496 15.01 7.16 17.27
C ALA A 496 14.11 7.16 16.02
N LEU A 497 14.58 6.55 14.91
CA LEU A 497 13.78 6.39 13.68
C LEU A 497 12.55 5.52 13.94
N TRP A 498 12.74 4.36 14.56
CA TRP A 498 11.67 3.39 14.83
C TRP A 498 10.54 3.98 15.69
N LEU A 499 10.90 4.82 16.67
CA LEU A 499 9.93 5.53 17.53
C LEU A 499 9.22 6.67 16.79
N TYR A 500 9.86 7.29 15.80
CA TYR A 500 9.30 8.37 15.00
C TYR A 500 8.32 7.85 13.94
N GLU A 501 8.65 6.77 13.23
CA GLU A 501 7.75 6.11 12.27
C GLU A 501 6.44 5.65 12.95
N ARG A 502 6.54 5.09 14.16
CA ARG A 502 5.38 4.62 14.93
C ARG A 502 4.47 5.76 15.44
N LEU A 503 5.01 6.97 15.61
CA LEU A 503 4.24 8.18 15.95
C LEU A 503 3.55 8.81 14.72
N LEU A 504 4.18 8.76 13.55
CA LEU A 504 3.58 9.20 12.30
C LEU A 504 2.39 8.30 11.90
N TYR A 505 2.54 6.99 12.03
CA TYR A 505 1.50 6.01 11.67
C TYR A 505 0.22 6.13 12.52
N THR A 506 0.34 6.61 13.77
CA THR A 506 -0.80 6.78 14.70
C THR A 506 -1.56 8.10 14.52
N HIS A 507 -1.10 9.01 13.67
CA HIS A 507 -1.70 10.34 13.50
C HIS A 507 -2.01 10.74 12.03
N GLY A 508 -1.89 9.82 11.08
CA GLY A 508 -2.51 9.95 9.74
C GLY A 508 -1.99 11.07 8.84
N VAL A 509 -0.76 11.57 9.04
CA VAL A 509 -0.21 12.68 8.24
C VAL A 509 0.50 12.17 6.98
N SER A 510 -0.10 12.43 5.81
CA SER A 510 0.50 12.12 4.51
C SER A 510 1.60 13.13 4.13
N ILE A 511 2.79 12.63 3.76
CA ILE A 511 3.92 13.46 3.29
C ILE A 511 3.73 13.79 1.80
N GLY A 512 2.76 14.67 1.51
CA GLY A 512 2.32 15.02 0.14
C GLY A 512 2.66 16.43 -0.36
N THR A 513 3.13 17.33 0.52
CA THR A 513 3.06 18.79 0.24
C THR A 513 4.39 19.56 0.43
N LEU A 514 5.54 18.89 0.32
CA LEU A 514 6.87 19.51 0.52
C LEU A 514 7.91 19.21 -0.59
N ALA A 515 7.45 18.71 -1.75
CA ALA A 515 8.31 18.31 -2.87
C ALA A 515 8.03 19.10 -4.18
N ARG A 516 7.80 20.42 -4.10
CA ARG A 516 7.69 21.32 -5.26
C ARG A 516 8.39 22.67 -5.07
N GLN A 517 9.58 22.68 -4.47
CA GLN A 517 10.38 23.92 -4.40
C GLN A 517 11.92 23.72 -4.31
N MET A 518 12.46 22.71 -4.99
CA MET A 518 13.92 22.56 -5.19
C MET A 518 14.22 21.77 -6.48
N ASP A 519 14.20 22.45 -7.62
CA ASP A 519 14.76 21.93 -8.88
C ASP A 519 15.35 23.08 -9.72
N VAL A 520 16.66 23.30 -9.59
CA VAL A 520 17.48 24.14 -10.45
C VAL A 520 18.84 23.47 -10.59
N GLY A 521 19.23 23.11 -11.81
CA GLY A 521 20.40 22.28 -12.09
C GLY A 521 21.76 22.93 -11.78
N ALA A 522 22.77 22.09 -11.57
CA ALA A 522 24.13 22.53 -11.29
C ALA A 522 24.83 23.12 -12.53
N GLY A 523 25.12 24.42 -12.52
CA GLY A 523 25.81 25.11 -13.62
C GLY A 523 26.54 26.39 -13.20
N SER A 524 27.88 26.32 -13.16
CA SER A 524 28.85 27.43 -13.31
C SER A 524 28.59 28.82 -12.67
N ARG A 525 29.29 29.10 -11.55
CA ARG A 525 29.87 30.38 -11.05
C ARG A 525 29.06 31.71 -11.14
N PRO A 526 28.92 32.47 -10.03
CA PRO A 526 28.23 33.76 -10.01
C PRO A 526 29.10 34.96 -10.44
N THR A 527 28.45 36.04 -10.90
CA THR A 527 28.99 37.40 -11.03
C THR A 527 27.99 38.45 -10.51
N HIS A 528 28.45 39.67 -10.24
CA HIS A 528 27.74 40.70 -9.47
C HIS A 528 26.64 41.52 -10.19
N ARG A 529 25.81 42.18 -9.35
CA ARG A 529 25.07 43.47 -9.49
C ARG A 529 23.59 43.48 -9.97
N GLN A 530 22.79 44.22 -9.17
CA GLN A 530 21.62 45.06 -9.55
C GLN A 530 20.35 44.32 -10.04
N VAL A 531 19.11 44.86 -9.94
CA VAL A 531 18.58 46.01 -9.18
C VAL A 531 17.11 45.74 -8.75
N ALA A 532 16.59 46.48 -7.77
CA ALA A 532 15.30 46.24 -7.12
C ALA A 532 14.06 46.90 -7.77
N VAL A 533 12.91 46.18 -7.72
CA VAL A 533 11.50 46.68 -7.72
C VAL A 533 10.66 45.64 -6.95
N GLY A 534 9.61 45.93 -6.14
CA GLY A 534 9.20 47.22 -5.58
C GLY A 534 7.71 47.38 -5.20
N ARG A 535 7.28 46.89 -4.01
CA ARG A 535 6.01 47.23 -3.28
C ARG A 535 4.67 46.89 -4.03
N LEU A 536 3.45 46.90 -3.47
CA LEU A 536 2.82 47.62 -2.32
C LEU A 536 1.71 46.81 -1.58
N LEU A 537 1.49 47.21 -0.32
CA LEU A 537 0.23 47.28 0.45
C LEU A 537 -0.51 46.02 0.98
N ALA A 538 -1.30 46.28 2.04
CA ALA A 538 -2.11 45.34 2.81
C ALA A 538 -3.34 46.06 3.41
N ALA A 539 -4.42 45.30 3.65
CA ALA A 539 -5.67 45.67 4.34
C ALA A 539 -6.43 44.36 4.63
N GLN A 540 -7.24 44.16 5.68
CA GLN A 540 -7.58 44.96 6.87
C GLN A 540 -8.02 43.99 7.99
N ALA A 541 -8.00 44.41 9.26
CA ALA A 541 -8.59 43.65 10.37
C ALA A 541 -9.15 44.60 11.45
N PRO A 542 -10.36 44.35 12.00
CA PRO A 542 -10.93 45.15 13.10
C PRO A 542 -10.44 44.71 14.48
N THR A 543 -10.48 45.62 15.46
CA THR A 543 -10.02 45.43 16.84
C THR A 543 -11.15 45.05 17.81
N PRO A 544 -10.86 44.32 18.92
CA PRO A 544 -11.85 43.96 19.92
C PRO A 544 -12.03 45.03 21.02
N GLY A 545 -13.27 45.18 21.50
CA GLY A 545 -13.61 45.97 22.68
C GLY A 545 -13.42 45.21 24.01
N ARG A 546 -13.51 45.93 25.14
CA ARG A 546 -13.43 45.40 26.52
C ARG A 546 -14.70 45.70 27.31
N VAL A 547 -14.77 45.14 28.53
CA VAL A 547 -15.81 45.22 29.58
C VAL A 547 -16.91 44.16 29.38
N GLY A 548 -17.20 43.31 30.38
CA GLY A 548 -16.55 43.12 31.68
C GLY A 548 -17.18 41.94 32.45
N LEU A 549 -16.55 41.49 33.54
CA LEU A 549 -17.08 40.40 34.36
C LEU A 549 -16.92 40.70 35.86
N THR A 550 -17.98 40.47 36.64
CA THR A 550 -18.02 40.62 38.10
C THR A 550 -18.22 39.25 38.75
N VAL A 551 -17.66 39.08 39.95
CA VAL A 551 -17.52 37.79 40.64
C VAL A 551 -18.81 37.32 41.32
N ILE A 552 -19.12 36.03 41.19
CA ILE A 552 -19.71 35.22 42.28
C ILE A 552 -18.84 33.97 42.42
N GLY A 553 -18.50 33.59 43.65
CA GLY A 553 -17.71 32.39 43.95
C GLY A 553 -18.40 31.50 44.98
N SER A 554 -18.06 30.21 44.97
CA SER A 554 -18.39 29.27 46.05
C SER A 554 -17.22 28.29 46.25
N GLN A 555 -17.09 27.71 47.43
CA GLN A 555 -15.94 26.90 47.85
C GLN A 555 -16.31 25.42 47.95
N SER A 556 -15.38 24.53 47.58
CA SER A 556 -15.25 23.17 48.16
C SER A 556 -13.88 22.55 47.79
N ALA A 557 -13.50 21.49 48.49
CA ALA A 557 -12.11 21.01 48.59
C ALA A 557 -11.65 20.07 47.46
N PRO A 558 -10.33 20.00 47.16
CA PRO A 558 -9.79 19.12 46.11
C PRO A 558 -9.63 17.67 46.57
N CYS A 559 -10.22 16.73 45.83
CA CYS A 559 -9.83 15.31 45.91
C CYS A 559 -8.57 15.04 45.08
N SER A 560 -7.64 14.25 45.63
CA SER A 560 -6.40 13.88 44.94
C SER A 560 -6.54 12.54 44.17
N PRO A 561 -6.15 12.47 42.88
CA PRO A 561 -5.95 11.20 42.20
C PRO A 561 -4.70 10.48 42.72
N ARG A 562 -4.77 9.16 42.93
CA ARG A 562 -3.61 8.32 43.29
C ARG A 562 -2.79 7.95 42.05
N GLY A 563 -2.05 8.90 41.48
CA GLY A 563 -1.07 8.66 40.41
C GLY A 563 0.27 8.13 40.95
N SER A 564 0.90 7.22 40.21
CA SER A 564 2.18 6.58 40.56
C SER A 564 3.37 7.57 40.59
N SER A 565 4.49 7.12 41.15
CA SER A 565 5.75 7.89 41.15
C SER A 565 6.41 7.95 39.76
N SER A 566 6.06 7.02 38.86
CA SER A 566 6.48 6.96 37.46
C SER A 566 5.91 8.11 36.62
N GLU A 567 4.59 8.32 36.67
CA GLU A 567 3.89 9.28 35.81
C GLU A 567 4.36 10.72 36.04
N ARG A 568 4.64 11.09 37.30
CA ARG A 568 5.20 12.39 37.66
C ARG A 568 6.61 12.64 37.11
N ARG A 569 7.42 11.60 36.86
CA ARG A 569 8.74 11.73 36.20
C ARG A 569 8.62 11.92 34.69
N ILE A 570 7.61 11.32 34.06
CA ILE A 570 7.34 11.44 32.61
C ILE A 570 6.85 12.86 32.29
N ALA A 571 5.86 13.37 33.03
CA ALA A 571 5.38 14.76 32.87
C ALA A 571 6.51 15.79 33.04
N SER A 572 7.41 15.56 34.01
CA SER A 572 8.59 16.41 34.23
C SER A 572 9.59 16.39 33.07
N HIS A 573 9.71 15.29 32.31
CA HIS A 573 10.56 15.22 31.12
C HIS A 573 9.92 15.89 29.91
N LEU A 574 8.63 15.68 29.67
CA LEU A 574 7.90 16.28 28.54
C LEU A 574 7.92 17.82 28.62
N ILE A 575 7.77 18.40 29.81
CA ILE A 575 7.87 19.86 30.01
C ILE A 575 9.30 20.37 29.71
N ARG A 576 10.34 19.61 30.05
CA ARG A 576 11.74 19.96 29.71
C ARG A 576 12.02 19.85 28.20
N LEU A 577 11.50 18.83 27.52
CA LEU A 577 11.59 18.69 26.07
C LEU A 577 10.87 19.85 25.35
N ALA A 578 9.67 20.23 25.78
CA ALA A 578 8.96 21.39 25.22
C ALA A 578 9.72 22.72 25.40
N SER A 579 10.48 22.87 26.50
CA SER A 579 11.36 24.01 26.72
C SER A 579 12.57 24.01 25.78
N LEU A 580 13.22 22.86 25.57
CA LEU A 580 14.36 22.71 24.66
C LEU A 580 13.97 22.96 23.20
N VAL A 581 12.85 22.40 22.73
CA VAL A 581 12.36 22.63 21.36
C VAL A 581 12.09 24.12 21.09
N ARG A 582 11.60 24.88 22.09
CA ARG A 582 11.44 26.34 21.97
C ARG A 582 12.77 27.11 21.92
N GLN A 583 13.86 26.57 22.47
CA GLN A 583 15.19 27.18 22.38
C GLN A 583 15.89 26.88 21.04
N CYS A 584 15.62 25.74 20.41
CA CYS A 584 16.26 25.35 19.13
C CYS A 584 15.67 26.03 17.88
N VAL A 585 14.47 26.65 17.96
CA VAL A 585 13.77 27.28 16.81
C VAL A 585 13.85 28.82 16.88
N GLY A 586 14.69 29.36 17.76
CA GLY A 586 14.55 30.73 18.26
C GLY A 586 15.79 31.64 18.26
N ASP A 587 16.76 31.48 17.36
CA ASP A 587 17.77 32.53 17.16
C ASP A 587 18.21 32.70 15.69
N SER A 588 17.80 33.82 15.10
CA SER A 588 18.37 34.34 13.84
C SER A 588 18.10 35.85 13.70
N ARG A 589 18.37 36.64 14.76
CA ARG A 589 18.43 38.11 14.67
C ARG A 589 19.12 38.79 15.87
N ARG A 590 20.44 38.94 15.79
CA ARG A 590 21.18 39.91 16.63
C ARG A 590 20.99 41.35 16.14
N PRO A 591 20.92 42.31 17.06
CA PRO A 591 21.41 43.67 16.86
C PRO A 591 22.53 43.97 17.86
N ASP A 592 23.79 43.98 17.42
CA ASP A 592 24.91 44.47 18.22
C ASP A 592 24.96 46.01 18.12
N ALA A 593 24.95 46.71 19.26
CA ALA A 593 25.11 48.17 19.35
C ALA A 593 25.91 48.52 20.62
N GLU A 594 27.14 49.02 20.44
CA GLU A 594 28.06 49.32 21.54
C GLU A 594 27.76 50.69 22.19
N ALA A 595 27.63 50.74 23.53
CA ALA A 595 28.01 51.91 24.34
C ALA A 595 28.09 51.62 25.86
N ARG A 596 29.34 51.55 26.37
CA ARG A 596 29.86 52.28 27.56
C ARG A 596 28.87 52.60 28.70
N SER A 597 28.90 51.92 29.85
CA SER A 597 29.91 51.95 30.95
C SER A 597 29.70 53.03 32.02
N MET A 598 29.21 52.61 33.19
CA MET A 598 29.80 52.89 34.50
C MET A 598 29.31 51.87 35.53
#